data_AF-A0A6N7I2D9-F1
#
_entry.id   AF-A0A6N7I2D9-F1
#
_cell.length_a   1.000
_cell.length_b   1.000
_cell.length_c   1.000
_cell.angle_alpha   90.00
_cell.angle_beta   90.00
_cell.angle_gamma   90.00
#
_symmetry.space_group_name_H-M   'P 1'
#
loop_
_entity.id
_entity.type
_entity.pdbx_description
1 polymer ?
#
loop_
_entity_poly.entity_id
_entity_poly.type
_entity_poly.pdbx_seq_one_letter_code
_entity_poly.pdbx_strand_id
1 'polypeptide(L)'
;MKRGSSARAQPSIGKGDGEVSVDEILGRVLRDAVWERLNMLSELAERADAPSLVSVARSELPRLTEGWRSMLREHEPDDRGDCPTCSTRWRRQKAPCSVWRAAHEHLVAGGLAPQQGRHVLSGAAARSRTVASAT
;
A
#
# COMPACT_ATOMS: atom_id res chain seq x y z
N MET A 1 -31.99 63.24 -16.36
CA MET A 1 -32.10 62.32 -17.52
C MET A 1 -31.78 60.91 -17.06
N LYS A 2 -32.75 59.98 -17.16
CA LYS A 2 -32.62 58.55 -16.82
C LYS A 2 -32.18 57.78 -18.07
N ARG A 3 -31.09 57.01 -18.02
CA ARG A 3 -30.73 55.85 -18.88
C ARG A 3 -29.60 55.12 -18.12
N GLY A 4 -29.56 53.83 -17.88
CA GLY A 4 -30.38 52.68 -18.24
C GLY A 4 -29.58 51.47 -17.77
N SER A 5 -30.18 50.65 -16.92
CA SER A 5 -29.60 49.41 -16.39
C SER A 5 -29.33 48.44 -17.53
N SER A 6 -28.11 47.88 -17.62
CA SER A 6 -27.82 46.73 -18.47
C SER A 6 -27.39 45.58 -17.57
N ALA A 7 -28.38 44.74 -17.27
CA ALA A 7 -28.20 43.45 -16.65
C ALA A 7 -27.34 42.57 -17.57
N ARG A 8 -26.16 42.18 -17.09
CA ARG A 8 -25.38 41.12 -17.74
C ARG A 8 -25.94 39.78 -17.26
N ALA A 9 -26.63 39.10 -18.17
CA ALA A 9 -27.13 37.76 -17.98
C ALA A 9 -26.00 36.83 -17.50
N GLN A 10 -26.28 36.11 -16.42
CA GLN A 10 -25.45 35.00 -15.95
C GLN A 10 -25.55 33.86 -16.97
N PRO A 11 -24.44 33.26 -17.42
CA PRO A 11 -24.50 31.99 -18.11
C PRO A 11 -24.93 30.90 -17.13
N SER A 12 -25.98 30.20 -17.51
CA SER A 12 -26.58 29.07 -16.83
C SER A 12 -25.51 28.05 -16.46
N ILE A 13 -25.28 27.86 -15.16
CA ILE A 13 -24.60 26.65 -14.68
C ILE A 13 -25.53 25.49 -15.03
N GLY A 14 -25.15 24.76 -16.08
CA GLY A 14 -25.73 23.48 -16.42
C GLY A 14 -25.56 22.54 -15.25
N LYS A 15 -26.61 22.45 -14.45
CA LYS A 15 -26.79 21.50 -13.37
C LYS A 15 -26.99 20.11 -14.00
N GLY A 16 -25.87 19.45 -14.29
CA GLY A 16 -25.82 18.04 -14.68
C GLY A 16 -25.78 17.19 -13.41
N ASP A 17 -26.94 17.02 -12.77
CA ASP A 17 -27.12 16.15 -11.63
C ASP A 17 -27.16 14.68 -12.11
N GLY A 18 -26.17 13.86 -11.74
CA GLY A 18 -26.45 12.45 -11.42
C GLY A 18 -26.13 11.33 -12.41
N GLU A 19 -25.26 11.50 -13.41
CA GLU A 19 -24.72 10.35 -14.15
C GLU A 19 -23.23 10.19 -13.80
N VAL A 20 -22.95 9.46 -12.72
CA VAL A 20 -21.59 8.98 -12.45
C VAL A 20 -21.22 8.09 -13.65
N SER A 21 -20.23 8.52 -14.44
CA SER A 21 -19.84 7.80 -15.66
C SER A 21 -19.52 6.33 -15.33
N VAL A 22 -19.89 5.41 -16.22
CA VAL A 22 -19.57 3.98 -16.08
C VAL A 22 -18.07 3.78 -15.82
N ASP A 23 -17.21 4.58 -16.46
CA ASP A 23 -15.76 4.55 -16.24
C ASP A 23 -15.35 4.98 -14.82
N GLU A 24 -16.07 5.95 -14.24
CA GLU A 24 -15.83 6.40 -12.88
C GLU A 24 -16.26 5.33 -11.87
N ILE A 25 -17.42 4.72 -12.10
CA ILE A 25 -17.93 3.60 -11.28
C ILE A 25 -16.95 2.42 -11.37
N LEU A 26 -16.56 2.02 -12.58
CA LEU A 26 -15.61 0.92 -12.80
C LEU A 26 -14.26 1.23 -12.13
N GLY A 27 -13.74 2.44 -12.31
CA GLY A 27 -12.50 2.87 -11.68
C GLY A 27 -12.55 2.81 -10.15
N ARG A 28 -13.70 3.12 -9.55
CA ARG A 28 -13.92 2.96 -8.10
C ARG A 28 -13.93 1.49 -7.70
N VAL A 29 -14.75 0.67 -8.34
CA VAL A 29 -14.87 -0.77 -8.04
C VAL A 29 -13.52 -1.47 -8.14
N LEU A 30 -12.72 -1.17 -9.16
CA LEU A 30 -11.38 -1.73 -9.32
C LEU A 30 -10.44 -1.33 -8.17
N ARG A 31 -10.47 -0.06 -7.74
CA ARG A 31 -9.64 0.41 -6.62
C ARG A 31 -10.07 -0.23 -5.31
N ASP A 32 -11.37 -0.32 -5.06
CA ASP A 32 -11.92 -0.91 -3.83
C ASP A 32 -11.56 -2.40 -3.76
N ALA A 33 -11.71 -3.14 -4.85
CA ALA A 33 -11.33 -4.56 -4.92
C ALA A 33 -9.83 -4.79 -4.64
N VAL A 34 -8.95 -3.90 -5.11
CA VAL A 34 -7.52 -3.97 -4.79
C VAL A 34 -7.28 -3.77 -3.29
N TRP A 35 -7.91 -2.76 -2.68
CA TRP A 35 -7.79 -2.51 -1.25
C TRP A 35 -8.35 -3.65 -0.39
N GLU A 36 -9.51 -4.19 -0.75
CA GLU A 36 -10.10 -5.35 -0.09
C GLU A 36 -9.16 -6.57 -0.15
N ARG A 37 -8.54 -6.82 -1.31
CA ARG A 37 -7.57 -7.91 -1.45
C ARG A 37 -6.36 -7.70 -0.53
N LEU A 38 -5.80 -6.50 -0.47
CA LEU A 38 -4.65 -6.21 0.39
C LEU A 38 -5.01 -6.33 1.88
N ASN A 39 -6.20 -5.89 2.27
CA ASN A 39 -6.71 -6.03 3.64
C ASN A 39 -6.89 -7.50 4.01
N MET A 40 -7.51 -8.29 3.13
CA MET A 40 -7.67 -9.74 3.36
C MET A 40 -6.34 -10.46 3.54
N LEU A 41 -5.31 -10.14 2.74
CA LEU A 41 -3.98 -10.71 2.91
C LEU A 41 -3.33 -10.31 4.24
N SER A 42 -3.55 -9.07 4.69
CA SER A 42 -3.04 -8.58 5.97
C SER A 42 -3.73 -9.30 7.14
N GLU A 43 -5.04 -9.45 7.08
CA GLU A 43 -5.80 -10.20 8.09
C GLU A 43 -5.38 -11.67 8.18
N LEU A 44 -5.10 -12.31 7.04
CA LEU A 44 -4.58 -13.68 7.01
C LEU A 44 -3.21 -13.76 7.68
N ALA A 45 -2.31 -12.82 7.40
CA ALA A 45 -0.99 -12.77 8.01
C ALA A 45 -1.04 -12.65 9.56
N GLU A 46 -2.06 -11.97 10.08
CA GLU A 46 -2.24 -11.76 11.53
C GLU A 46 -2.93 -12.92 12.25
N ARG A 47 -3.89 -13.58 11.59
CA ARG A 47 -4.85 -14.47 12.25
C ARG A 47 -4.76 -15.94 11.85
N ALA A 48 -4.16 -16.26 10.70
CA ALA A 48 -4.14 -17.63 10.20
C ALA A 48 -3.13 -18.50 10.95
N ASP A 49 -3.43 -19.80 11.03
CA ASP A 49 -2.48 -20.79 11.55
C ASP A 49 -1.29 -20.97 10.60
N ALA A 50 -0.17 -21.50 11.13
CA ALA A 50 1.07 -21.61 10.38
C ALA A 50 0.96 -22.43 9.07
N PRO A 51 0.29 -23.60 9.02
CA PRO A 51 0.02 -24.30 7.75
C PRO A 51 -0.72 -23.44 6.72
N SER A 52 -1.78 -22.75 7.14
CA SER A 52 -2.54 -21.84 6.27
C SER A 52 -1.67 -20.68 5.77
N LEU A 53 -0.84 -20.08 6.61
CA LEU A 53 0.11 -19.01 6.23
C LEU A 53 1.11 -19.48 5.18
N VAL A 54 1.66 -20.69 5.30
CA VAL A 54 2.60 -21.23 4.30
C VAL A 54 1.91 -21.43 2.95
N SER A 55 0.66 -21.91 2.97
CA SER A 55 -0.14 -22.05 1.74
C SER A 55 -0.36 -20.71 1.05
N VAL A 56 -0.83 -19.71 1.81
CA VAL A 56 -1.07 -18.34 1.32
C VAL A 56 0.24 -17.71 0.82
N ALA A 57 1.32 -17.81 1.58
CA ALA A 57 2.61 -17.23 1.16
C ALA A 57 3.08 -17.82 -0.18
N ARG A 58 2.93 -19.13 -0.38
CA ARG A 58 3.30 -19.79 -1.64
C ARG A 58 2.45 -19.35 -2.83
N SER A 59 1.16 -19.08 -2.64
CA SER A 59 0.28 -18.63 -3.72
C SER A 59 0.38 -17.12 -4.00
N GLU A 60 0.57 -16.31 -2.96
CA GLU A 60 0.43 -14.86 -3.03
C GLU A 60 1.75 -14.12 -3.24
N LEU A 61 2.86 -14.57 -2.63
CA LEU A 61 4.16 -13.90 -2.80
C LEU A 61 4.60 -13.83 -4.28
N PRO A 62 4.46 -14.88 -5.11
CA PRO A 62 4.80 -14.76 -6.53
C PRO A 62 3.97 -13.70 -7.25
N ARG A 63 2.67 -13.61 -6.95
CA ARG A 63 1.74 -12.65 -7.57
C ARG A 63 2.07 -11.21 -7.17
N LEU A 64 2.31 -10.98 -5.88
CA LEU A 64 2.70 -9.67 -5.36
C LEU A 64 4.06 -9.23 -5.91
N THR A 65 5.02 -10.16 -5.97
CA THR A 65 6.35 -9.87 -6.53
C THR A 65 6.25 -9.51 -8.01
N GLU A 66 5.42 -10.22 -8.78
CA GLU A 66 5.23 -9.89 -10.19
C GLU A 66 4.53 -8.54 -10.38
N GLY A 67 3.52 -8.22 -9.55
CA GLY A 67 2.89 -6.90 -9.54
C GLY A 67 3.90 -5.78 -9.32
N TRP A 68 4.78 -5.93 -8.33
CA TRP A 68 5.87 -4.97 -8.10
C TRP A 68 6.83 -4.88 -9.28
N ARG A 69 7.27 -6.00 -9.87
CA ARG A 69 8.16 -5.99 -11.05
C ARG A 69 7.53 -5.31 -12.25
N SER A 70 6.23 -5.53 -12.49
CA SER A 70 5.51 -4.85 -13.57
C SER A 70 5.49 -3.34 -13.33
N MET A 71 5.08 -2.91 -12.14
CA MET A 71 5.03 -1.49 -11.78
C MET A 71 6.40 -0.82 -11.85
N LEU A 72 7.46 -1.48 -11.38
CA LEU A 72 8.81 -0.91 -11.38
C LEU A 72 9.40 -0.78 -12.78
N ARG A 73 9.10 -1.72 -13.70
CA ARG A 73 9.51 -1.62 -15.11
C ARG A 73 8.93 -0.37 -15.79
N GLU A 74 7.66 -0.06 -15.54
CA GLU A 74 7.03 1.16 -16.07
C GLU A 74 7.66 2.45 -15.52
N HIS A 75 8.39 2.34 -14.40
CA HIS A 75 9.06 3.46 -13.75
C HIS A 75 10.58 3.42 -13.89
N GLU A 76 11.13 2.56 -14.75
CA GLU A 76 12.56 2.50 -15.02
C GLU A 76 13.05 3.86 -15.57
N PRO A 77 14.21 4.36 -15.12
CA PRO A 77 14.73 5.62 -15.62
C PRO A 77 15.03 5.50 -17.13
N ASP A 78 14.67 6.52 -17.90
CA ASP A 78 15.06 6.62 -19.31
C ASP A 78 16.56 6.94 -19.46
N ASP A 79 17.04 7.09 -20.70
CA ASP A 79 18.44 7.42 -21.00
C ASP A 79 18.94 8.73 -20.33
N ARG A 80 18.02 9.58 -19.86
CA ARG A 80 18.32 10.84 -19.18
C ARG A 80 18.21 10.73 -17.65
N GLY A 81 17.92 9.53 -17.13
CA GLY A 81 17.66 9.27 -15.73
C GLY A 81 16.32 9.82 -15.24
N ASP A 82 15.41 10.18 -16.15
CA ASP A 82 14.05 10.63 -15.81
C ASP A 82 13.09 9.44 -15.76
N CYS A 83 12.13 9.44 -14.83
CA CYS A 83 11.05 8.47 -14.83
C CYS A 83 10.02 8.87 -15.90
N PRO A 84 9.77 8.06 -16.94
CA PRO A 84 8.89 8.43 -18.06
C PRO A 84 7.43 8.54 -17.62
N THR A 85 6.98 7.67 -16.71
CA THR A 85 5.60 7.63 -16.21
C THR A 85 5.26 8.78 -15.26
N CYS A 86 6.23 9.22 -14.44
CA CYS A 86 6.03 10.36 -13.54
C CYS A 86 6.33 11.72 -14.17
N SER A 87 7.06 11.74 -15.29
CA SER A 87 7.38 12.97 -16.00
C SER A 87 6.23 13.40 -16.90
N THR A 88 6.04 14.71 -17.03
CA THR A 88 5.09 15.31 -17.97
C THR A 88 5.81 16.27 -18.89
N ARG A 89 5.10 16.82 -19.89
CA ARG A 89 5.67 17.83 -20.80
C ARG A 89 6.26 19.04 -20.07
N TRP A 90 5.73 19.39 -18.90
CA TRP A 90 6.10 20.57 -18.12
C TRP A 90 6.94 20.27 -16.88
N ARG A 91 7.09 18.99 -16.51
CA ARG A 91 7.80 18.58 -15.30
C ARG A 91 8.61 17.31 -15.54
N ARG A 92 9.93 17.40 -15.35
CA ARG A 92 10.82 16.24 -15.33
C ARG A 92 10.92 15.70 -13.91
N GLN A 93 10.69 14.41 -13.74
CA GLN A 93 10.88 13.72 -12.47
C GLN A 93 12.08 12.79 -12.58
N LYS A 94 13.14 13.09 -11.81
CA LYS A 94 14.32 12.22 -11.73
C LYS A 94 14.03 10.95 -10.95
N ALA A 95 14.71 9.86 -11.32
CA ALA A 95 14.73 8.66 -10.52
C ALA A 95 15.72 8.78 -9.33
N PRO A 96 15.45 8.10 -8.19
CA PRO A 96 14.27 7.29 -7.91
C PRO A 96 13.01 8.14 -7.64
N CYS A 97 11.94 7.88 -8.38
CA CYS A 97 10.66 8.55 -8.17
C CYS A 97 9.95 8.01 -6.91
N SER A 98 8.76 8.52 -6.58
CA SER A 98 8.00 8.06 -5.40
C SER A 98 7.72 6.56 -5.40
N VAL A 99 7.49 5.95 -6.57
CA VAL A 99 7.24 4.51 -6.69
C VAL A 99 8.47 3.69 -6.31
N TRP A 100 9.64 4.03 -6.84
CA TRP A 100 10.90 3.38 -6.46
C TRP A 100 11.22 3.55 -4.97
N ARG A 101 10.95 4.73 -4.40
CA ARG A 101 11.13 4.96 -2.96
C ARG A 101 10.19 4.10 -2.12
N ALA A 102 8.92 3.96 -2.51
CA ALA A 102 7.98 3.09 -1.83
C ALA A 102 8.40 1.61 -1.92
N ALA A 103 8.86 1.16 -3.08
CA ALA A 103 9.38 -0.19 -3.25
C ALA A 103 10.61 -0.44 -2.36
N HIS A 104 11.55 0.49 -2.30
CA HIS A 104 12.70 0.38 -1.40
C HIS A 104 12.25 0.27 0.06
N GLU A 105 11.32 1.12 0.49
CA GLU A 105 10.81 1.11 1.87
C GLU A 105 10.17 -0.24 2.23
N HIS A 106 9.26 -0.73 1.39
CA HIS A 106 8.46 -1.91 1.71
C HIS A 106 9.12 -3.25 1.38
N LEU A 107 10.04 -3.30 0.40
CA LEU A 107 10.69 -4.55 -0.03
C LEU A 107 12.10 -4.72 0.55
N VAL A 108 12.81 -3.61 0.80
CA VAL A 108 14.21 -3.66 1.23
C VAL A 108 14.34 -3.22 2.69
N ALA A 109 13.93 -1.99 3.01
CA ALA A 109 14.11 -1.43 4.35
C ALA A 109 13.23 -2.11 5.41
N GLY A 110 11.99 -2.44 5.06
CA GLY A 110 11.04 -3.14 5.92
C GLY A 110 11.02 -4.67 5.77
N GLY A 111 11.66 -5.23 4.73
CA GLY A 111 11.37 -6.60 4.26
C GLY A 111 12.15 -7.73 4.93
N LEU A 112 13.27 -7.46 5.59
CA LEU A 112 14.21 -8.52 6.00
C LEU A 112 14.88 -8.32 7.36
N ALA A 113 14.41 -7.38 8.21
CA ALA A 113 14.86 -7.41 9.60
C ALA A 113 14.41 -8.76 10.20
N PRO A 114 15.34 -9.61 10.70
CA PRO A 114 14.92 -10.72 11.52
C PRO A 114 14.18 -10.09 12.68
N GLN A 115 12.87 -10.31 12.76
CA GLN A 115 12.13 -10.14 13.99
C GLN A 115 12.82 -11.05 14.99
N GLN A 116 13.73 -10.43 15.76
CA GLN A 116 14.54 -11.08 16.76
C GLN A 116 13.55 -11.82 17.63
N GLY A 117 13.56 -13.15 17.49
CA GLY A 117 12.85 -14.03 18.40
C GLY A 117 13.34 -13.70 19.79
N ARG A 118 12.60 -12.83 20.49
CA ARG A 118 12.67 -12.68 21.93
C ARG A 118 12.00 -13.91 22.57
N HIS A 119 12.41 -15.10 22.14
CA HIS A 119 12.47 -16.25 23.01
C HIS A 119 13.78 -16.12 23.78
N VAL A 120 13.81 -15.13 24.68
CA VAL A 120 14.66 -15.25 25.85
C VAL A 120 14.09 -16.44 26.59
N LEU A 121 14.82 -17.55 26.53
CA LEU A 121 14.67 -18.68 27.44
C LEU A 121 14.92 -18.13 28.86
N SER A 122 13.92 -17.47 29.44
CA SER A 122 13.89 -17.19 30.87
C SER A 122 13.55 -18.51 31.53
N GLY A 123 14.61 -19.25 31.85
CA GLY A 123 14.55 -20.57 32.43
C GLY A 123 13.58 -20.63 33.59
N ALA A 124 12.45 -21.31 33.37
CA ALA A 124 11.76 -22.03 34.41
C ALA A 124 12.68 -23.17 34.88
N ALA A 125 13.64 -22.85 35.73
CA ALA A 125 14.30 -23.82 36.59
C ALA A 125 13.69 -23.67 37.99
N ALA A 126 12.49 -24.21 38.13
CA ALA A 126 11.89 -24.51 39.42
C ALA A 126 12.85 -25.41 40.22
N ARG A 127 13.23 -24.96 41.41
CA ARG A 127 13.79 -25.82 42.45
C ARG A 127 13.10 -25.51 43.77
N SER A 128 12.03 -26.25 44.02
CA SER A 128 11.41 -26.39 45.33
C SER A 128 12.16 -27.42 46.18
N ARG A 129 12.07 -27.23 47.51
CA ARG A 129 12.45 -28.07 48.67
C ARG A 129 13.68 -27.52 49.42
N THR A 130 13.67 -27.33 50.74
CA THR A 130 12.73 -27.71 51.81
C THR A 130 13.07 -26.90 53.05
N VAL A 131 12.06 -26.60 53.87
CA VAL A 131 12.18 -26.09 55.24
C VAL A 131 12.92 -27.10 56.13
N ALA A 132 13.77 -26.61 57.03
CA ALA A 132 14.28 -27.37 58.17
C ALA A 132 14.03 -26.56 59.45
N SER A 133 13.28 -27.16 60.37
CA SER A 133 13.11 -26.71 61.75
C SER A 133 13.92 -27.59 62.70
N ALA A 134 14.34 -26.98 63.81
CA ALA A 134 14.71 -27.54 65.11
C ALA A 134 16.06 -28.28 65.22
N THR A 135 16.93 -27.80 66.13
CA THR A 135 16.85 -28.11 67.58
C THR A 135 17.42 -26.96 68.39
#